data_AF-A0A7V7BRW9-F1
#
_entry.id   AF-A0A7V7BRW9-F1
#
_cell.length_a   1.000
_cell.length_b   1.000
_cell.length_c   1.000
_cell.angle_alpha   90.00
_cell.angle_beta   90.00
_cell.angle_gamma   90.00
#
_symmetry.space_group_name_H-M   'P 1'
#
loop_
_entity.id
_entity.type
_entity.pdbx_description
1 polymer ?
#
loop_
_entity_poly.entity_id
_entity_poly.type
_entity_poly.pdbx_seq_one_letter_code
_entity_poly.pdbx_strand_id
1 'polypeptide(L)'
;MNRHRNILLSAFSVLAVSMYCVIPAEQGAAPSRLAPTLTRAASTEAKPDGEGFIRRWILLEPIPANGLTDSIVQATVKKEYFPNQFSVVPRNGDKVTVGGEELTWHAVDTTNYNVNLYHFAYALGKPTSNVLFWGVTVIHCPEEMRDVRLAIGSNAASVWWVNGREVIGLYGDRQCVIDDGVSKRLTLRKGPNVIRCAVVNAGGATDFCARFLDRSDKPLKDFTVNLENVN
;
A
#
# COMPACT_ATOMS: atom_id res chain seq x y z
N MET A 1 35.74 25.16 83.73
CA MET A 1 36.36 26.29 83.01
C MET A 1 35.67 26.40 81.65
N ASN A 2 34.88 27.46 81.47
CA ASN A 2 34.09 27.77 80.28
C ASN A 2 34.91 27.77 78.98
N ARG A 3 34.34 27.29 77.87
CA ARG A 3 33.83 28.17 76.79
C ARG A 3 33.22 27.37 75.63
N HIS A 4 31.99 27.75 75.31
CA HIS A 4 31.25 27.47 74.09
C HIS A 4 32.00 27.89 72.81
N ARG A 5 31.72 27.19 71.70
CA ARG A 5 31.37 27.88 70.45
C ARG A 5 30.55 26.99 69.51
N ASN A 6 29.29 27.38 69.34
CA ASN A 6 28.42 26.99 68.24
C ASN A 6 29.00 27.47 66.91
N ILE A 7 28.96 26.64 65.85
CA ILE A 7 28.95 27.12 64.47
C ILE A 7 27.83 26.40 63.71
N LEU A 8 27.11 27.22 62.96
CA LEU A 8 25.82 27.04 62.32
C LEU A 8 25.81 26.10 61.10
N LEU A 9 24.59 25.62 60.84
CA LEU A 9 24.09 24.92 59.66
C LEU A 9 24.54 25.52 58.31
N SER A 10 24.70 24.65 57.31
CA SER A 10 24.28 24.92 55.92
C SER A 10 24.02 23.59 55.20
N ALA A 11 22.78 23.11 55.23
CA ALA A 11 22.34 22.01 54.38
C ALA A 11 21.80 22.61 53.08
N PHE A 12 22.53 22.45 51.98
CA PHE A 12 22.04 22.78 50.64
C PHE A 12 21.16 21.63 50.14
N SER A 13 19.84 21.81 50.24
CA SER A 13 18.85 20.94 49.60
C SER A 13 18.68 21.38 48.14
N VAL A 14 19.23 20.61 47.20
CA VAL A 14 18.97 20.80 45.77
C VAL A 14 17.68 20.07 45.41
N LEU A 15 16.59 20.81 45.27
CA LEU A 15 15.35 20.31 44.68
C LEU A 15 15.47 20.40 43.14
N ALA A 16 15.71 19.26 42.50
CA ALA A 16 15.58 19.14 41.05
C ALA A 16 14.10 18.98 40.70
N VAL A 17 13.49 20.03 40.12
CA VAL A 17 12.14 19.96 39.56
C VAL A 17 12.24 19.38 38.16
N SER A 18 11.88 18.10 38.02
CA SER A 18 11.77 17.40 36.74
C SER A 18 10.56 17.95 35.98
N MET A 19 10.80 18.75 34.94
CA MET A 19 9.76 19.24 34.05
C MET A 19 9.34 18.08 33.12
N TYR A 20 8.20 17.45 33.42
CA TYR A 20 7.58 16.51 32.49
C TYR A 20 6.97 17.31 31.33
N CYS A 21 7.62 17.28 30.16
CA CYS A 21 6.98 17.70 28.92
C CYS A 21 5.84 16.72 28.61
N VAL A 22 4.60 17.14 28.85
CA VAL A 22 3.42 16.46 28.35
C VAL A 22 3.35 16.72 26.86
N ILE A 23 3.66 15.71 26.04
CA ILE A 23 3.41 15.76 24.60
C ILE A 23 1.88 15.67 24.43
N PRO A 24 1.22 16.64 23.78
CA PRO A 24 -0.19 16.50 23.49
C PRO A 24 -0.38 15.32 22.52
N ALA A 25 -1.26 14.40 22.87
CA ALA A 25 -1.74 13.38 21.94
C ALA A 25 -2.37 14.09 20.74
N GLU A 26 -1.96 13.73 19.52
CA GLU A 26 -2.63 14.17 18.30
C GLU A 26 -4.10 13.73 18.37
N GLN A 27 -4.98 14.70 18.63
CA GLN A 27 -6.42 14.51 18.51
C GLN A 27 -6.75 14.34 17.04
N GLY A 28 -7.31 13.17 16.70
CA GLY A 28 -7.70 12.80 15.35
C GLY A 28 -8.56 13.88 14.68
N ALA A 29 -8.08 14.37 13.55
CA ALA A 29 -8.85 15.22 12.67
C ALA A 29 -9.94 14.41 11.96
N ALA A 30 -11.15 14.96 11.88
CA ALA A 30 -12.29 14.37 11.19
C ALA A 30 -11.99 14.07 9.70
N PRO A 31 -12.44 12.93 9.14
CA PRO A 31 -12.11 12.55 7.77
C PRO A 31 -13.07 13.22 6.79
N SER A 32 -12.55 14.11 5.94
CA SER A 32 -13.18 14.49 4.66
C SER A 32 -12.26 15.41 3.85
N ARG A 33 -11.11 14.88 3.43
CA ARG A 33 -10.46 15.39 2.21
C ARG A 33 -10.08 14.17 1.40
N LEU A 34 -10.57 14.09 0.18
CA LEU A 34 -10.07 13.13 -0.81
C LEU A 34 -8.54 13.17 -0.76
N ALA A 35 -7.91 11.99 -0.70
CA ALA A 35 -6.46 11.89 -0.79
C ALA A 35 -5.99 12.74 -1.99
N PRO A 36 -4.99 13.63 -1.87
CA PRO A 36 -4.70 14.67 -2.87
C PRO A 36 -4.51 14.17 -4.30
N THR A 37 -4.12 12.91 -4.45
CA THR A 37 -3.80 12.27 -5.73
C THR A 37 -4.75 11.13 -6.09
N LEU A 38 -5.79 10.85 -5.27
CA LEU A 38 -6.74 9.78 -5.52
C LEU A 38 -8.15 10.35 -5.67
N THR A 39 -8.82 9.87 -6.70
CA THR A 39 -10.18 10.26 -7.05
C THR A 39 -11.04 9.02 -7.19
N ARG A 40 -12.36 9.19 -7.06
CA ARG A 40 -13.29 8.10 -7.41
C ARG A 40 -13.20 7.83 -8.91
N ALA A 41 -13.25 6.56 -9.30
CA ALA A 41 -13.35 6.19 -10.71
C ALA A 41 -14.50 6.94 -11.40
N ALA A 42 -14.17 7.70 -12.45
CA ALA A 42 -15.12 8.59 -13.13
C ALA A 42 -15.97 7.86 -14.20
N SER A 43 -15.55 6.66 -14.59
CA SER A 43 -16.11 5.87 -15.68
C SER A 43 -16.01 4.38 -15.35
N THR A 44 -16.75 3.54 -16.07
CA THR A 44 -16.65 2.08 -15.94
C THR A 44 -15.32 1.53 -16.46
N GLU A 45 -14.76 2.19 -17.48
CA GLU A 45 -13.54 1.77 -18.17
C GLU A 45 -12.51 2.91 -18.22
N ALA A 46 -11.23 2.57 -18.04
CA ALA A 46 -10.10 3.48 -18.22
C ALA A 46 -9.05 2.85 -19.15
N LYS A 47 -8.17 3.68 -19.71
CA LYS A 47 -6.96 3.23 -20.39
C LYS A 47 -5.76 3.40 -19.45
N PRO A 48 -4.68 2.63 -19.61
CA PRO A 48 -3.40 3.03 -19.05
C PRO A 48 -3.01 4.42 -19.56
N ASP A 49 -2.16 5.12 -18.82
CA ASP A 49 -1.75 6.46 -19.22
C ASP A 49 -0.80 6.48 -20.43
N GLY A 50 -0.35 7.67 -20.81
CA GLY A 50 0.58 7.87 -21.91
C GLY A 50 1.91 7.11 -21.76
N GLU A 51 2.28 6.71 -20.54
CA GLU A 51 3.49 5.94 -20.21
C GLU A 51 3.17 4.48 -19.87
N GLY A 52 1.92 4.03 -20.05
CA GLY A 52 1.47 2.66 -19.82
C GLY A 52 1.11 2.33 -18.36
N PHE A 53 1.13 3.29 -17.43
CA PHE A 53 0.82 3.01 -16.03
C PHE A 53 -0.66 2.74 -15.81
N ILE A 54 -0.92 1.72 -14.99
CA ILE A 54 -2.26 1.35 -14.56
C ILE A 54 -2.64 2.24 -13.38
N ARG A 55 -3.61 3.14 -13.60
CA ARG A 55 -4.02 4.14 -12.60
C ARG A 55 -5.27 3.77 -11.81
N ARG A 56 -6.07 2.83 -12.31
CA ARG A 56 -7.32 2.39 -11.70
C ARG A 56 -7.12 1.11 -10.90
N TRP A 57 -7.46 1.18 -9.61
CA TRP A 57 -7.28 0.09 -8.65
C TRP A 57 -8.47 0.01 -7.72
N ILE A 58 -8.75 -1.19 -7.20
CA ILE A 58 -9.55 -1.37 -6.00
C ILE A 58 -8.64 -1.77 -4.83
N LEU A 59 -8.72 -0.99 -3.76
CA LEU A 59 -7.81 -1.06 -2.62
C LEU A 59 -8.59 -1.44 -1.36
N LEU A 60 -8.09 -2.40 -0.60
CA LEU A 60 -8.62 -2.70 0.72
C LEU A 60 -8.01 -1.72 1.74
N GLU A 61 -8.80 -1.31 2.72
CA GLU A 61 -8.29 -0.67 3.93
C GLU A 61 -7.13 -1.47 4.56
N PRO A 62 -6.17 -0.80 5.22
CA PRO A 62 -4.94 -1.45 5.67
C PRO A 62 -5.21 -2.53 6.72
N ILE A 63 -4.46 -3.62 6.62
CA ILE A 63 -4.41 -4.71 7.60
C ILE A 63 -3.13 -4.57 8.42
N PRO A 64 -3.14 -4.75 9.75
CA PRO A 64 -1.91 -4.74 10.54
C PRO A 64 -0.87 -5.78 10.07
N ALA A 65 0.36 -5.34 9.82
CA ALA A 65 1.47 -6.19 9.38
C ALA A 65 2.82 -5.58 9.76
N ASN A 66 3.86 -6.41 9.93
CA ASN A 66 5.18 -5.93 10.33
C ASN A 66 6.29 -6.70 9.62
N GLY A 67 7.45 -6.05 9.48
CA GLY A 67 8.67 -6.64 8.94
C GLY A 67 8.72 -6.63 7.42
N LEU A 68 9.90 -6.29 6.90
CA LEU A 68 10.12 -6.08 5.46
C LEU A 68 11.10 -7.08 4.85
N THR A 69 11.65 -8.02 5.61
CA THR A 69 12.51 -9.08 5.05
C THR A 69 11.69 -9.99 4.14
N ASP A 70 12.33 -10.57 3.12
CA ASP A 70 11.67 -11.46 2.15
C ASP A 70 10.82 -12.55 2.82
N SER A 71 11.41 -13.30 3.76
CA SER A 71 10.70 -14.37 4.46
C SER A 71 9.49 -13.90 5.28
N ILE A 72 9.59 -12.74 5.93
CA ILE A 72 8.48 -12.18 6.72
C ILE A 72 7.38 -11.67 5.79
N VAL A 73 7.73 -10.95 4.73
CA VAL A 73 6.77 -10.45 3.74
C VAL A 73 6.05 -11.61 3.08
N GLN A 74 6.78 -12.63 2.64
CA GLN A 74 6.21 -13.83 2.04
C GLN A 74 5.25 -14.57 2.98
N ALA A 75 5.63 -14.75 4.25
CA ALA A 75 4.74 -15.34 5.25
C ALA A 75 3.49 -14.48 5.49
N THR A 76 3.67 -13.16 5.53
CA THR A 76 2.60 -12.17 5.74
C THR A 76 1.59 -12.22 4.61
N VAL A 77 2.01 -12.10 3.34
CA VAL A 77 1.09 -12.05 2.20
C VAL A 77 0.40 -13.39 1.93
N LYS A 78 1.01 -14.51 2.32
CA LYS A 78 0.44 -15.87 2.16
C LYS A 78 -0.49 -16.28 3.30
N LYS A 79 -0.50 -15.54 4.42
CA LYS A 79 -1.51 -15.70 5.45
C LYS A 79 -2.88 -15.36 4.85
N GLU A 80 -3.86 -16.23 5.08
CA GLU A 80 -5.25 -15.95 4.73
C GLU A 80 -5.84 -14.98 5.78
N TYR A 81 -6.22 -13.78 5.34
CA TYR A 81 -6.85 -12.76 6.19
C TYR A 81 -8.37 -12.77 6.07
N PHE A 82 -8.88 -13.15 4.90
CA PHE A 82 -10.31 -13.24 4.59
C PHE A 82 -10.55 -14.32 3.52
N PRO A 83 -11.76 -14.91 3.45
CA PRO A 83 -12.07 -15.95 2.49
C PRO A 83 -11.82 -15.50 1.05
N ASN A 84 -11.29 -16.40 0.22
CA ASN A 84 -11.08 -16.17 -1.21
C ASN A 84 -10.08 -15.04 -1.53
N GLN A 85 -9.16 -14.70 -0.62
CA GLN A 85 -8.19 -13.60 -0.76
C GLN A 85 -7.49 -13.53 -2.12
N PHE A 86 -7.15 -14.69 -2.70
CA PHE A 86 -6.45 -14.76 -3.98
C PHE A 86 -7.36 -14.90 -5.22
N SER A 87 -8.66 -15.11 -5.03
CA SER A 87 -9.64 -15.31 -6.11
C SER A 87 -10.70 -14.22 -6.21
N VAL A 88 -11.02 -13.50 -5.13
CA VAL A 88 -12.08 -12.47 -5.12
C VAL A 88 -11.71 -11.24 -5.95
N VAL A 89 -12.53 -10.86 -6.92
CA VAL A 89 -12.42 -9.53 -7.54
C VAL A 89 -13.47 -8.64 -6.87
N PRO A 90 -13.07 -7.75 -5.95
CA PRO A 90 -14.02 -6.98 -5.17
C PRO A 90 -14.63 -5.85 -6.00
N ARG A 91 -15.79 -5.37 -5.56
CA ARG A 91 -16.43 -4.13 -6.02
C ARG A 91 -16.26 -3.02 -5.01
N ASN A 92 -16.40 -1.78 -5.48
CA ASN A 92 -16.35 -0.62 -4.61
C ASN A 92 -17.41 -0.71 -3.50
N GLY A 93 -16.99 -0.59 -2.25
CA GLY A 93 -17.85 -0.70 -1.08
C GLY A 93 -18.05 -2.13 -0.56
N ASP A 94 -17.51 -3.15 -1.26
CA ASP A 94 -17.49 -4.51 -0.72
C ASP A 94 -16.71 -4.52 0.60
N LYS A 95 -17.12 -5.41 1.50
CA LYS A 95 -16.53 -5.51 2.83
C LYS A 95 -16.02 -6.90 3.13
N VAL A 96 -14.97 -6.97 3.92
CA VAL A 96 -14.41 -8.22 4.46
C VAL A 96 -14.12 -8.05 5.95
N THR A 97 -14.19 -9.14 6.70
CA THR A 97 -13.80 -9.14 8.12
C THR A 97 -12.40 -9.71 8.26
N VAL A 98 -11.49 -8.96 8.89
CA VAL A 98 -10.11 -9.35 9.16
C VAL A 98 -9.83 -9.16 10.65
N GLY A 99 -9.52 -10.25 11.35
CA GLY A 99 -9.20 -10.17 12.79
C GLY A 99 -10.33 -9.61 13.67
N GLY A 100 -11.58 -9.70 13.21
CA GLY A 100 -12.75 -9.14 13.92
C GLY A 100 -13.11 -7.71 13.52
N GLU A 101 -12.30 -7.04 12.70
CA GLU A 101 -12.61 -5.71 12.16
C GLU A 101 -13.18 -5.81 10.75
N GLU A 102 -14.17 -4.96 10.44
CA GLU A 102 -14.74 -4.84 9.10
C GLU A 102 -13.91 -3.81 8.29
N LEU A 103 -13.38 -4.25 7.16
CA LEU A 103 -12.59 -3.46 6.23
C LEU A 103 -13.34 -3.30 4.90
N THR A 104 -13.25 -2.11 4.30
CA THR A 104 -13.95 -1.77 3.05
C THR A 104 -12.98 -1.71 1.86
N TRP A 105 -13.43 -2.17 0.70
CA TRP A 105 -12.75 -2.02 -0.59
C TRP A 105 -13.16 -0.72 -1.28
N HIS A 106 -12.19 0.01 -1.83
CA HIS A 106 -12.38 1.33 -2.44
C HIS A 106 -11.82 1.36 -3.85
N ALA A 107 -12.68 1.65 -4.84
CA ALA A 107 -12.25 1.86 -6.22
C ALA A 107 -11.74 3.29 -6.42
N VAL A 108 -10.47 3.41 -6.82
CA VAL A 108 -9.78 4.68 -6.96
C VAL A 108 -9.05 4.79 -8.30
N ASP A 109 -9.00 6.01 -8.81
CA ASP A 109 -8.10 6.42 -9.89
C ASP A 109 -7.03 7.36 -9.30
N THR A 110 -5.76 7.07 -9.55
CA THR A 110 -4.68 8.02 -9.25
C THR A 110 -4.51 9.03 -10.38
N THR A 111 -4.21 10.28 -10.02
CA THR A 111 -3.86 11.34 -11.00
C THR A 111 -2.41 11.26 -11.47
N ASN A 112 -1.57 10.53 -10.75
CA ASN A 112 -0.14 10.36 -11.01
C ASN A 112 0.17 8.98 -11.63
N TYR A 113 1.44 8.69 -11.89
CA TYR A 113 1.89 7.36 -12.33
C TYR A 113 1.78 6.29 -11.21
N ASN A 114 1.83 6.72 -9.94
CA ASN A 114 1.80 5.88 -8.75
C ASN A 114 0.50 6.08 -7.94
N VAL A 115 0.09 5.03 -7.23
CA VAL A 115 -0.99 5.04 -6.23
C VAL A 115 -0.37 5.32 -4.87
N ASN A 116 -0.74 6.46 -4.25
CA ASN A 116 -0.24 6.84 -2.93
C ASN A 116 -1.08 6.21 -1.81
N LEU A 117 -0.59 5.11 -1.25
CA LEU A 117 -1.25 4.33 -0.19
C LEU A 117 -1.20 5.02 1.17
N TYR A 118 -0.18 5.84 1.42
CA TYR A 118 -0.13 6.68 2.63
C TYR A 118 -1.30 7.67 2.64
N HIS A 119 -1.51 8.42 1.56
CA HIS A 119 -2.64 9.35 1.43
C HIS A 119 -3.98 8.62 1.49
N PHE A 120 -4.07 7.43 0.87
CA PHE A 120 -5.26 6.59 0.95
C PHE A 120 -5.66 6.27 2.39
N ALA A 121 -4.76 5.67 3.18
CA ALA A 121 -5.04 5.34 4.58
C ALA A 121 -5.27 6.60 5.43
N TYR A 122 -4.45 7.63 5.25
CA TYR A 122 -4.55 8.88 5.99
C TYR A 122 -5.92 9.56 5.79
N ALA A 123 -6.41 9.64 4.55
CA ALA A 123 -7.71 10.23 4.24
C ALA A 123 -8.89 9.48 4.86
N LEU A 124 -8.72 8.17 5.12
CA LEU A 124 -9.70 7.31 5.78
C LEU A 124 -9.55 7.29 7.31
N GLY A 125 -8.57 8.02 7.87
CA GLY A 125 -8.26 7.95 9.31
C GLY A 125 -7.74 6.58 9.76
N LYS A 126 -7.11 5.82 8.85
CA LYS A 126 -6.58 4.47 9.10
C LYS A 126 -5.07 4.51 9.35
N PRO A 127 -4.49 3.49 10.00
CA PRO A 127 -3.04 3.40 10.20
C PRO A 127 -2.26 3.46 8.88
N THR A 128 -1.15 4.20 8.86
CA THR A 128 -0.27 4.38 7.68
C THR A 128 1.05 3.62 7.78
N SER A 129 1.34 3.05 8.95
CA SER A 129 2.60 2.39 9.30
C SER A 129 2.30 1.05 9.94
N ASN A 130 3.18 0.07 9.75
CA ASN A 130 2.97 -1.31 10.20
C ASN A 130 1.68 -1.90 9.62
N VAL A 131 1.56 -1.79 8.31
CA VAL A 131 0.36 -2.15 7.55
C VAL A 131 0.70 -2.93 6.29
N LEU A 132 -0.26 -3.75 5.87
CA LEU A 132 -0.36 -4.39 4.58
C LEU A 132 -1.57 -3.78 3.84
N PHE A 133 -1.37 -3.39 2.59
CA PHE A 133 -2.43 -3.01 1.67
C PHE A 133 -2.64 -4.11 0.64
N TRP A 134 -3.88 -4.45 0.35
CA TRP A 134 -4.25 -5.26 -0.82
C TRP A 134 -4.74 -4.35 -1.94
N GLY A 135 -4.21 -4.57 -3.15
CA GLY A 135 -4.68 -3.93 -4.38
C GLY A 135 -5.08 -4.96 -5.42
N VAL A 136 -6.16 -4.69 -6.12
CA VAL A 136 -6.64 -5.50 -7.25
C VAL A 136 -6.96 -4.58 -8.42
N THR A 137 -6.69 -5.04 -9.63
CA THR A 137 -7.19 -4.41 -10.84
C THR A 137 -7.43 -5.49 -11.89
N VAL A 138 -8.26 -5.19 -12.87
CA VAL A 138 -8.56 -6.10 -13.97
C VAL A 138 -8.34 -5.35 -15.27
N ILE A 139 -7.48 -5.91 -16.11
CA ILE A 139 -7.24 -5.41 -17.45
C ILE A 139 -7.93 -6.30 -18.48
N HIS A 140 -8.43 -5.69 -19.54
CA HIS A 140 -9.02 -6.39 -20.67
C HIS A 140 -8.14 -6.21 -21.90
N CYS A 141 -7.59 -7.32 -22.38
CA CYS A 141 -6.80 -7.34 -23.60
C CYS A 141 -7.70 -7.68 -24.81
N PRO A 142 -7.65 -6.92 -25.92
CA PRO A 142 -8.43 -7.22 -27.12
C PRO A 142 -8.02 -8.55 -27.78
N GLU A 143 -6.78 -8.99 -27.55
CA GLU A 143 -6.21 -10.24 -28.03
C GLU A 143 -5.24 -10.84 -27.00
N GLU A 144 -4.74 -12.04 -27.27
CA GLU A 144 -3.69 -12.66 -26.45
C GLU A 144 -2.36 -11.93 -26.67
N MET A 145 -1.70 -11.51 -25.60
CA MET A 145 -0.44 -10.77 -25.67
C MET A 145 0.67 -11.61 -25.03
N ARG A 146 1.59 -12.09 -25.87
CA ARG A 146 2.72 -12.92 -25.45
C ARG A 146 3.97 -12.10 -25.18
N ASP A 147 4.87 -12.69 -24.42
CA ASP A 147 6.18 -12.11 -24.11
C ASP A 147 6.11 -10.73 -23.46
N VAL A 148 5.04 -10.47 -22.70
CA VAL A 148 4.92 -9.24 -21.90
C VAL A 148 5.60 -9.41 -20.55
N ARG A 149 5.84 -8.30 -19.85
CA ARG A 149 6.35 -8.28 -18.48
C ARG A 149 5.51 -7.34 -17.62
N LEU A 150 5.29 -7.70 -16.37
CA LEU A 150 4.81 -6.76 -15.37
C LEU A 150 6.03 -6.02 -14.80
N ALA A 151 6.07 -4.70 -14.99
CA ALA A 151 7.06 -3.82 -14.38
C ALA A 151 6.42 -3.04 -13.23
N ILE A 152 7.08 -2.99 -12.08
CA ILE A 152 6.56 -2.47 -10.82
C ILE A 152 7.56 -1.55 -10.12
N GLY A 153 7.02 -0.58 -9.38
CA GLY A 153 7.71 0.18 -8.35
C GLY A 153 6.91 0.12 -7.06
N SER A 154 7.58 0.12 -5.91
CA SER A 154 6.91 -0.05 -4.60
C SER A 154 7.69 0.59 -3.47
N ASN A 155 6.98 1.28 -2.57
CA ASN A 155 7.43 1.68 -1.26
C ASN A 155 6.46 1.12 -0.21
N ALA A 156 6.83 0.22 0.69
CA ALA A 156 8.11 -0.49 0.78
C ALA A 156 8.02 -1.83 0.04
N ALA A 157 8.01 -2.95 0.77
CA ALA A 157 8.00 -4.28 0.18
C ALA A 157 6.66 -4.59 -0.51
N SER A 158 6.66 -5.37 -1.58
CA SER A 158 5.44 -5.86 -2.20
C SER A 158 5.60 -7.19 -2.92
N VAL A 159 4.48 -7.90 -3.10
CA VAL A 159 4.39 -9.13 -3.88
C VAL A 159 3.22 -9.01 -4.85
N TRP A 160 3.38 -9.53 -6.05
CA TRP A 160 2.48 -9.30 -7.18
C TRP A 160 2.10 -10.60 -7.88
N TRP A 161 0.82 -10.67 -8.26
CA TRP A 161 0.25 -11.81 -8.97
C TRP A 161 -0.46 -11.35 -10.24
N VAL A 162 -0.37 -12.17 -11.28
CA VAL A 162 -1.17 -12.05 -12.50
C VAL A 162 -1.91 -13.36 -12.70
N ASN A 163 -3.24 -13.32 -12.80
CA ASN A 163 -4.12 -14.48 -12.94
C ASN A 163 -3.84 -15.58 -11.90
N GLY A 164 -3.64 -15.17 -10.64
CA GLY A 164 -3.39 -16.08 -9.51
C GLY A 164 -1.95 -16.63 -9.42
N ARG A 165 -1.09 -16.34 -10.40
CA ARG A 165 0.33 -16.73 -10.37
C ARG A 165 1.17 -15.59 -9.81
N GLU A 166 1.99 -15.87 -8.81
CA GLU A 166 3.00 -14.93 -8.31
C GLU A 166 4.05 -14.69 -9.41
N VAL A 167 4.30 -13.43 -9.75
CA VAL A 167 5.17 -13.06 -10.88
C VAL A 167 6.40 -12.25 -10.47
N ILE A 168 6.32 -11.49 -9.38
CA ILE A 168 7.43 -10.69 -8.87
C ILE A 168 7.18 -10.23 -7.42
N GLY A 169 8.26 -9.97 -6.68
CA GLY A 169 8.24 -9.26 -5.41
C GLY A 169 9.45 -8.34 -5.23
N LEU A 170 9.29 -7.33 -4.38
CA LEU A 170 10.32 -6.38 -3.94
C LEU A 170 10.33 -6.38 -2.40
N TYR A 171 11.51 -6.42 -1.78
CA TYR A 171 11.62 -6.63 -0.32
C TYR A 171 12.57 -5.65 0.36
N GLY A 172 12.46 -5.51 1.67
CA GLY A 172 13.23 -4.57 2.46
C GLY A 172 12.63 -3.16 2.44
N ASP A 173 13.24 -2.29 3.24
CA ASP A 173 12.92 -0.87 3.25
C ASP A 173 13.48 -0.21 1.98
N ARG A 174 12.58 0.36 1.17
CA ARG A 174 12.91 0.85 -0.18
C ARG A 174 11.94 1.95 -0.61
N GLN A 175 12.41 2.78 -1.52
CA GLN A 175 11.60 3.81 -2.17
C GLN A 175 10.94 3.26 -3.44
N CYS A 176 9.82 3.86 -3.84
CA CYS A 176 9.20 3.53 -5.11
C CYS A 176 10.03 4.11 -6.27
N VAL A 177 10.68 3.21 -6.99
CA VAL A 177 11.40 3.50 -8.23
C VAL A 177 10.63 2.88 -9.39
N ILE A 178 10.42 3.66 -10.46
CA ILE A 178 9.72 3.17 -11.66
C ILE A 178 10.49 1.98 -12.23
N ASP A 179 9.76 0.89 -12.48
CA ASP A 179 10.28 -0.37 -13.04
C ASP A 179 11.44 -1.00 -12.24
N ASP A 180 11.53 -0.76 -10.93
CA ASP A 180 12.51 -1.39 -10.02
C ASP A 180 12.46 -2.92 -10.09
N GLY A 181 11.24 -3.46 -10.18
CA GLY A 181 10.99 -4.87 -10.41
C GLY A 181 10.42 -5.11 -11.81
N VAL A 182 11.03 -6.01 -12.57
CA VAL A 182 10.48 -6.48 -13.85
C VAL A 182 10.34 -8.00 -13.85
N SER A 183 9.13 -8.50 -14.07
CA SER A 183 8.83 -9.93 -14.01
C SER A 183 9.54 -10.73 -15.12
N LYS A 184 9.54 -12.06 -14.97
CA LYS A 184 9.75 -12.94 -16.13
C LYS A 184 8.66 -12.69 -17.18
N ARG A 185 8.95 -13.08 -18.43
CA ARG A 185 7.99 -13.01 -19.54
C ARG A 185 6.74 -13.83 -19.19
N LEU A 186 5.57 -13.29 -19.49
CA LEU A 186 4.27 -13.90 -19.26
C LEU A 186 3.34 -13.64 -20.45
N THR A 187 2.20 -14.33 -20.45
CA THR A 187 1.14 -14.16 -21.44
C THR A 187 -0.09 -13.58 -20.77
N LEU A 188 -0.61 -12.48 -21.32
CA LEU A 188 -1.95 -11.99 -21.00
C LEU A 188 -2.95 -12.63 -21.97
N ARG A 189 -4.05 -13.11 -21.41
CA ARG A 189 -5.13 -13.74 -22.17
C ARG A 189 -5.92 -12.68 -22.91
N LYS A 190 -6.53 -13.03 -24.05
CA LYS A 190 -7.63 -12.23 -24.59
C LYS A 190 -8.74 -12.14 -23.54
N GLY A 191 -9.31 -10.96 -23.35
CA GLY A 191 -10.31 -10.68 -22.33
C GLY A 191 -9.69 -10.34 -20.97
N PRO A 192 -10.35 -10.69 -19.84
CA PRO A 192 -9.95 -10.23 -18.52
C PRO A 192 -8.67 -10.91 -18.01
N ASN A 193 -7.79 -10.13 -17.40
CA ASN A 193 -6.63 -10.57 -16.63
C ASN A 193 -6.62 -9.85 -15.29
N VAL A 194 -6.57 -10.61 -14.20
CA VAL A 194 -6.60 -10.06 -12.83
C VAL A 194 -5.17 -9.84 -12.37
N ILE A 195 -4.87 -8.61 -11.93
CA ILE A 195 -3.60 -8.25 -11.30
C ILE A 195 -3.87 -7.96 -9.83
N ARG A 196 -3.03 -8.52 -8.96
CA ARG A 196 -3.08 -8.29 -7.52
C ARG A 196 -1.71 -7.85 -7.03
N CYS A 197 -1.72 -7.00 -6.02
CA CYS A 197 -0.55 -6.68 -5.23
C CYS A 197 -0.88 -6.70 -3.74
N ALA A 198 0.12 -7.05 -2.94
CA ALA A 198 0.14 -6.78 -1.51
C ALA A 198 1.37 -5.91 -1.23
N VAL A 199 1.17 -4.76 -0.58
CA VAL A 199 2.25 -3.83 -0.22
C VAL A 199 2.36 -3.78 1.30
N VAL A 200 3.54 -4.07 1.84
CA VAL A 200 3.83 -4.07 3.28
C VAL A 200 4.71 -2.88 3.61
N ASN A 201 4.28 -2.07 4.58
CA ASN A 201 5.03 -0.91 5.05
C ASN A 201 5.25 -0.93 6.56
N ALA A 202 6.47 -0.62 6.99
CA ALA A 202 6.80 -0.43 8.40
C ALA A 202 6.62 1.04 8.85
N GLY A 203 6.77 2.02 7.96
CA GLY A 203 6.53 3.43 8.27
C GLY A 203 6.93 4.37 7.13
N GLY A 204 6.61 5.66 7.27
CA GLY A 204 6.91 6.67 6.25
C GLY A 204 5.97 6.62 5.04
N ALA A 205 6.46 7.06 3.89
CA ALA A 205 5.68 7.06 2.65
C ALA A 205 5.33 5.63 2.21
N THR A 206 4.22 5.46 1.49
CA THR A 206 3.82 4.17 0.93
C THR A 206 3.10 4.41 -0.37
N ASP A 207 3.56 3.77 -1.42
CA ASP A 207 2.98 3.87 -2.75
C ASP A 207 3.45 2.72 -3.66
N PHE A 208 2.81 2.60 -4.81
CA PHE A 208 3.27 1.68 -5.84
C PHE A 208 2.90 2.21 -7.24
N CYS A 209 3.58 1.72 -8.26
CA CYS A 209 3.18 1.87 -9.65
C CYS A 209 3.35 0.55 -10.39
N ALA A 210 2.55 0.32 -11.43
CA ALA A 210 2.71 -0.84 -12.30
C ALA A 210 2.32 -0.53 -13.74
N ARG A 211 3.03 -1.16 -14.67
CA ARG A 211 2.71 -1.18 -16.10
C ARG A 211 3.08 -2.52 -16.72
N PHE A 212 2.49 -2.83 -17.87
CA PHE A 212 2.97 -3.93 -18.69
C PHE A 212 3.96 -3.40 -19.73
N LEU A 213 5.02 -4.17 -19.98
CA LEU A 213 5.97 -3.95 -21.04
C LEU A 213 5.79 -5.01 -22.12
N ASP A 214 5.90 -4.63 -23.39
CA ASP A 214 5.85 -5.55 -24.51
C ASP A 214 7.15 -6.36 -24.67
N ARG A 215 7.22 -7.18 -25.73
CA ARG A 215 8.40 -8.02 -26.04
C ARG A 215 9.70 -7.23 -26.29
N SER A 216 9.58 -5.93 -26.59
CA SER A 216 10.67 -4.99 -26.83
C SER A 216 10.90 -4.06 -25.64
N ASP A 217 10.33 -4.39 -24.49
CA ASP A 217 10.39 -3.63 -23.23
C ASP A 217 9.82 -2.20 -23.36
N LYS A 218 8.89 -1.97 -24.30
CA LYS A 218 8.15 -0.71 -24.41
C LYS A 218 6.84 -0.78 -23.64
N PRO A 219 6.33 0.35 -23.12
CA PRO A 219 5.05 0.35 -22.42
C PRO A 219 3.90 -0.14 -23.31
N LEU A 220 3.22 -1.18 -22.85
CA LEU A 220 2.01 -1.73 -23.46
C LEU A 220 0.82 -0.85 -23.08
N LYS A 221 0.05 -0.41 -24.08
CA LYS A 221 -1.08 0.53 -23.88
C LYS A 221 -2.40 0.04 -24.47
N ASP A 222 -2.36 -1.05 -25.24
CA ASP A 222 -3.52 -1.57 -25.95
C ASP A 222 -4.35 -2.52 -25.07
N PHE A 223 -4.74 -2.04 -23.89
CA PHE A 223 -5.68 -2.72 -23.01
C PHE A 223 -6.52 -1.68 -22.28
N THR A 224 -7.62 -2.14 -21.68
CA THR A 224 -8.48 -1.28 -20.87
C THR A 224 -8.52 -1.80 -19.45
N VAL A 225 -8.88 -0.96 -18.49
CA VAL A 225 -8.95 -1.27 -17.07
C VAL A 225 -10.41 -1.12 -16.62
N ASN A 226 -11.00 -2.21 -16.14
CA ASN A 226 -12.42 -2.28 -15.79
C ASN A 226 -12.61 -3.14 -14.54
N LEU A 227 -13.14 -2.56 -13.46
CA LEU A 227 -13.28 -3.25 -12.17
C LEU A 227 -14.58 -4.07 -12.02
N GLU A 228 -15.51 -3.97 -12.98
CA GLU A 228 -16.86 -4.55 -12.86
C GLU A 228 -17.06 -5.84 -13.66
N ASN A 229 -16.19 -6.11 -14.64
CA ASN A 229 -16.38 -7.19 -15.61
C ASN A 229 -15.30 -8.29 -15.48
N VAL A 230 -15.62 -9.38 -14.78
CA VAL A 230 -14.76 -10.59 -14.73
C VAL A 230 -15.42 -11.79 -15.44
N ASN A 231 -16.49 -11.54 -16.19
CA ASN A 231 -17.25 -12.59 -16.88
C ASN A 231 -16.69 -12.90 -18.27
#